data_AF-A0A9P0A984-F1
#
_entry.id   AF-A0A9P0A984-F1
#
_cell.length_a   1.000
_cell.length_b   1.000
_cell.length_c   1.000
_cell.angle_alpha   90.00
_cell.angle_beta   90.00
_cell.angle_gamma   90.00
#
_symmetry.space_group_name_H-M   'P 1'
#
loop_
_entity.id
_entity.type
_entity.pdbx_description
1 polymer ?
#
loop_
_entity_poly.entity_id
_entity_poly.type
_entity_poly.pdbx_seq_one_letter_code
_entity_poly.pdbx_strand_id
1 'polypeptide(L)'
;MEFPDLGQNCAELTCRKLDFLPVKCDACSKVFCREHMTYATHNCPLAYTKDVQVPVCPLCNQLIHTPRGTQPDESVGRHIDNDCRSDTATSRRKVFVNKCSMKKCRGKEMIRVLCTECKQNFCLKHRHPADHECKGKPVQASSSSQYFSKAAEAAIARMTNKLSISSTSCRGEANAKSGNGMDKNRQMEEDEALARAIALSEQEYSQGNHPTRNGNCTVS
;
A
#
# COMPACT_ATOMS: atom_id res chain seq x y z
N MET A 1 31.00 37.42 -59.38
CA MET A 1 31.88 37.20 -58.20
C MET A 1 31.21 36.11 -57.39
N GLU A 2 31.78 34.91 -57.44
CA GLU A 2 31.23 33.71 -56.82
C GLU A 2 31.73 33.69 -55.37
N PHE A 3 30.83 33.56 -54.38
CA PHE A 3 31.18 33.58 -52.95
C PHE A 3 31.79 32.22 -52.56
N PRO A 4 33.13 32.09 -52.38
CA PRO A 4 33.78 30.78 -52.33
C PRO A 4 33.77 30.10 -50.96
N ASP A 5 33.20 30.72 -49.91
CA ASP A 5 33.43 30.29 -48.52
C ASP A 5 32.22 30.51 -47.59
N LEU A 6 31.00 30.32 -48.12
CA LEU A 6 29.78 30.42 -47.32
C LEU A 6 29.22 29.01 -47.05
N GLY A 7 29.23 28.60 -45.79
CA GLY A 7 28.61 27.36 -45.32
C GLY A 7 29.60 26.44 -44.61
N GLN A 8 29.07 25.46 -43.87
CA GLN A 8 29.86 24.45 -43.17
C GLN A 8 29.34 23.06 -43.51
N ASN A 9 30.24 22.08 -43.58
CA ASN A 9 29.86 20.69 -43.81
C ASN A 9 29.21 20.10 -42.56
N CYS A 10 28.18 19.28 -42.78
CA CYS A 10 27.63 18.44 -41.73
C CYS A 10 28.73 17.51 -41.16
N ALA A 11 28.87 17.47 -39.83
CA ALA A 11 29.82 16.62 -39.13
C ALA A 11 29.46 15.12 -39.19
N GLU A 12 28.29 14.80 -39.73
CA GLU A 12 27.82 13.43 -39.87
C GLU A 12 28.43 12.73 -41.08
N LEU A 13 29.03 11.57 -40.82
CA LEU A 13 29.85 10.81 -41.77
C LEU A 13 29.09 10.44 -43.05
N THR A 14 27.78 10.25 -42.95
CA THR A 14 26.91 9.82 -44.04
C THR A 14 26.41 10.98 -44.91
N CYS A 15 26.40 12.22 -44.41
CA CYS A 15 25.83 13.36 -45.11
C CYS A 15 26.89 14.27 -45.72
N ARG A 16 27.83 14.78 -44.91
CA ARG A 16 28.88 15.77 -45.28
C ARG A 16 28.43 16.94 -46.18
N LYS A 17 27.14 17.18 -46.32
CA LYS A 17 26.57 18.24 -47.18
C LYS A 17 26.96 19.60 -46.64
N LEU A 18 27.34 20.52 -47.53
CA LEU A 18 27.52 21.94 -47.21
C LEU A 18 26.14 22.55 -46.94
N ASP A 19 25.93 23.02 -45.71
CA ASP A 19 24.74 23.78 -45.34
C ASP A 19 25.13 25.24 -45.11
N PHE A 20 24.33 26.15 -45.68
CA PHE A 20 24.52 27.59 -45.56
C PHE A 20 23.97 28.14 -44.24
N LEU A 21 23.25 27.32 -43.45
CA LEU A 21 22.83 27.63 -42.08
C LEU A 21 23.40 26.59 -41.09
N PRO A 22 24.69 26.74 -40.70
CA PRO A 22 25.34 25.81 -39.78
C PRO A 22 24.65 25.79 -38.42
N VAL A 23 24.10 24.65 -38.01
CA VAL A 23 23.54 24.48 -36.66
C VAL A 23 24.52 23.70 -35.80
N LYS A 24 24.94 24.29 -34.68
CA LYS A 24 25.68 23.59 -33.64
C LYS A 24 24.74 22.85 -32.70
N CYS A 25 25.04 21.59 -32.43
CA CYS A 25 24.32 20.81 -31.43
C CYS A 25 24.69 21.27 -30.01
N ASP A 26 23.70 21.59 -29.18
CA ASP A 26 23.92 22.10 -27.81
C ASP A 26 24.54 21.07 -26.84
N ALA A 27 24.61 19.80 -27.23
CA ALA A 27 25.20 18.73 -26.42
C ALA A 27 26.63 18.39 -26.88
N CYS A 28 26.81 18.01 -28.15
CA CYS A 28 28.13 17.59 -28.67
C CYS A 28 28.94 18.72 -29.35
N SER A 29 28.38 19.93 -29.48
CA SER A 29 29.00 21.10 -30.11
C SER A 29 29.44 20.92 -31.57
N LYS A 30 29.05 19.82 -32.23
CA LYS A 30 29.29 19.57 -33.65
C LYS A 30 28.28 20.30 -34.52
N VAL A 31 28.67 20.60 -35.76
CA VAL A 31 27.84 21.31 -36.74
C VAL A 31 27.08 20.31 -37.62
N PHE A 32 25.77 20.52 -37.78
CA PHE A 32 24.90 19.68 -38.59
C PHE A 32 24.05 20.50 -39.55
N CYS A 33 23.64 19.88 -40.66
CA CYS A 33 22.68 20.44 -41.59
C CYS A 33 21.23 20.33 -41.07
N ARG A 34 20.27 20.98 -41.74
CA ARG A 34 18.83 20.95 -41.38
C ARG A 34 18.25 19.56 -41.10
N GLU A 35 18.70 18.54 -41.83
CA GLU A 35 18.19 17.17 -41.71
C GLU A 35 18.83 16.38 -40.55
N HIS A 36 20.03 16.79 -40.09
CA HIS A 36 20.79 16.09 -39.04
C HIS A 36 20.84 16.88 -37.71
N MET A 37 20.03 17.94 -37.59
CA MET A 37 20.00 18.86 -36.45
C MET A 37 19.48 18.20 -35.15
N THR A 38 18.64 17.17 -35.26
CA THR A 38 18.03 16.51 -34.09
C THR A 38 18.99 15.52 -33.44
N TYR A 39 18.90 15.33 -32.12
CA TYR A 39 19.76 14.40 -31.38
C TYR A 39 19.65 12.95 -31.88
N ALA A 40 18.46 12.54 -32.35
CA ALA A 40 18.22 11.20 -32.89
C ALA A 40 18.90 10.99 -34.25
N THR A 41 18.90 12.00 -35.12
CA THR A 41 19.43 11.88 -36.50
C THR A 41 20.95 11.76 -36.57
N HIS A 42 21.68 12.33 -35.60
CA HIS A 42 23.15 12.22 -35.53
C HIS A 42 23.63 11.37 -34.34
N ASN A 43 22.72 10.58 -33.75
CA ASN A 43 22.97 9.70 -32.62
C ASN A 43 23.86 10.34 -31.53
N CYS A 44 23.41 11.47 -31.00
CA CYS A 44 24.24 12.31 -30.16
C CYS A 44 24.70 11.57 -28.89
N PRO A 45 26.01 11.48 -28.62
CA PRO A 45 26.51 10.77 -27.44
C PRO A 45 26.10 11.44 -26.12
N LEU A 46 25.69 12.71 -26.16
CA LEU A 46 25.33 13.51 -24.99
C LEU A 46 23.83 13.90 -24.97
N ALA A 47 22.99 13.25 -25.79
CA ALA A 47 21.53 13.49 -25.84
C ALA A 47 20.90 13.45 -24.44
N TYR A 48 21.30 12.45 -23.64
CA TYR A 48 20.79 12.19 -22.29
C TYR A 48 20.92 13.38 -21.32
N THR A 49 21.84 14.31 -21.57
CA THR A 49 22.05 15.48 -20.69
C THR A 49 21.00 16.58 -20.89
N LYS A 50 20.28 16.55 -22.02
CA LYS A 50 19.33 17.61 -22.42
C LYS A 50 17.88 17.11 -22.56
N ASP A 51 17.65 15.81 -22.50
CA ASP A 51 16.32 15.20 -22.49
C ASP A 51 15.61 15.42 -21.15
N VAL A 52 15.12 16.64 -20.91
CA VAL A 52 14.30 16.98 -19.73
C VAL A 52 12.85 16.58 -20.01
N GLN A 53 12.50 15.37 -19.61
CA GLN A 53 11.12 14.89 -19.68
C GLN A 53 10.33 15.36 -18.44
N VAL A 54 9.06 15.72 -18.62
CA VAL A 54 8.13 16.05 -17.54
C VAL A 54 7.19 14.86 -17.36
N PRO A 55 7.55 13.87 -16.50
CA PRO A 55 6.74 12.70 -16.31
C PRO A 55 5.43 13.04 -15.57
N VAL A 56 4.39 12.27 -15.86
CA VAL A 56 3.09 12.37 -15.20
C VAL A 56 2.99 11.30 -14.12
N CYS A 57 2.49 11.66 -12.94
CA CYS A 57 2.22 10.68 -11.90
C CYS A 57 1.04 9.75 -12.32
N PRO A 58 1.19 8.42 -12.30
CA PRO A 58 0.10 7.50 -12.66
C PRO A 58 -1.02 7.45 -11.62
N LEU A 59 -0.80 7.94 -10.39
CA LEU A 59 -1.78 7.87 -9.30
C LEU A 59 -2.65 9.11 -9.16
N CYS A 60 -2.13 10.28 -9.53
CA CYS A 60 -2.81 11.57 -9.33
C CYS A 60 -2.84 12.44 -10.59
N ASN A 61 -2.26 11.98 -11.71
CA ASN A 61 -2.13 12.70 -12.98
C ASN A 61 -1.47 14.09 -12.87
N GLN A 62 -0.74 14.34 -11.79
CA GLN A 62 -0.02 15.59 -11.61
C GLN A 62 1.28 15.56 -12.43
N LEU A 63 1.57 16.66 -13.11
CA LEU A 63 2.87 16.88 -13.76
C LEU A 63 3.96 17.02 -12.69
N ILE A 64 5.03 16.26 -12.85
CA ILE A 64 6.13 16.21 -11.89
C ILE A 64 7.31 16.98 -12.46
N HIS A 65 7.80 17.95 -11.69
CA HIS A 65 9.01 18.69 -12.05
C HIS A 65 10.24 17.82 -11.82
N THR A 66 10.93 17.43 -12.90
CA THR A 66 12.20 16.69 -12.85
C THR A 66 13.37 17.66 -13.02
N PRO A 67 14.18 17.91 -11.98
CA PRO A 67 15.37 18.76 -12.09
C PRO A 67 16.45 18.11 -12.97
N ARG A 68 17.33 18.93 -13.54
CA ARG A 68 18.41 18.46 -14.42
C ARG A 68 19.35 17.53 -13.63
N GLY A 69 19.58 16.33 -14.16
CA GLY A 69 20.51 15.34 -13.60
C GLY A 69 19.87 14.20 -12.81
N THR A 70 18.60 14.31 -12.41
CA THR A 70 17.85 13.20 -11.80
C THR A 70 17.01 12.48 -12.84
N GLN A 71 16.94 11.14 -12.75
CA GLN A 71 16.10 10.36 -13.65
C GLN A 71 14.61 10.67 -13.43
N PRO A 72 13.78 10.67 -14.48
CA PRO A 72 12.33 10.88 -14.36
C PRO A 72 11.69 9.95 -13.34
N ASP A 73 12.09 8.67 -13.31
CA ASP A 73 11.55 7.65 -12.42
C ASP A 73 11.81 7.96 -10.94
N GLU A 74 13.00 8.45 -10.59
CA GLU A 74 13.33 8.83 -9.22
C GLU A 74 12.48 10.03 -8.76
N SER A 75 12.28 11.01 -9.65
CA SER A 75 11.42 12.16 -9.38
C SER A 75 9.96 11.74 -9.18
N VAL A 76 9.48 10.78 -9.97
CA VAL A 76 8.15 10.20 -9.83
C VAL A 76 8.02 9.42 -8.53
N GLY A 77 9.02 8.61 -8.17
CA GLY A 77 9.06 7.84 -6.92
C GLY A 77 9.00 8.75 -5.69
N ARG A 78 9.84 9.79 -5.66
CA ARG A 78 9.83 10.80 -4.58
C ARG A 78 8.47 11.48 -4.44
N HIS A 79 7.82 11.81 -5.55
CA HIS A 79 6.48 12.35 -5.53
C HIS A 79 5.48 11.34 -4.96
N ILE A 80 5.50 10.07 -5.40
CA ILE A 80 4.60 9.01 -4.91
C ILE A 80 4.68 8.86 -3.38
N ASP A 81 5.90 8.88 -2.84
CA ASP A 81 6.12 8.64 -1.41
C ASP A 81 5.71 9.84 -0.52
N ASN A 82 6.01 11.07 -0.94
CA ASN A 82 5.90 12.25 -0.08
C ASN A 82 4.78 13.20 -0.48
N ASP A 83 4.66 13.50 -1.78
CA ASP A 83 3.85 14.62 -2.28
C ASP A 83 2.55 14.18 -2.97
N CYS A 84 2.38 12.88 -3.22
CA CYS A 84 1.24 12.36 -3.96
C CYS A 84 -0.03 12.42 -3.10
N ARG A 85 -1.02 13.14 -3.62
CA ARG A 85 -2.32 13.39 -2.98
C ARG A 85 -3.40 12.36 -3.32
N SER A 86 -3.05 11.30 -4.06
CA SER A 86 -3.98 10.20 -4.31
C SER A 86 -4.39 9.53 -2.99
N ASP A 87 -5.59 8.94 -2.96
CA ASP A 87 -6.14 8.31 -1.77
C ASP A 87 -5.27 7.11 -1.31
N THR A 88 -4.76 6.34 -2.28
CA THR A 88 -3.84 5.23 -2.04
C THR A 88 -2.51 5.70 -1.43
N ALA A 89 -1.90 6.76 -1.94
CA ALA A 89 -0.65 7.31 -1.37
C ALA A 89 -0.87 7.94 0.02
N THR A 90 -2.01 8.60 0.22
CA THR A 90 -2.35 9.23 1.51
C THR A 90 -2.68 8.20 2.59
N SER A 91 -3.31 7.07 2.22
CA SER A 91 -3.55 5.94 3.11
C SER A 91 -2.23 5.30 3.60
N ARG A 92 -1.23 5.15 2.71
CA ARG A 92 0.11 4.63 3.09
C ARG A 92 0.84 5.50 4.11
N ARG A 93 0.66 6.82 4.08
CA ARG A 93 1.23 7.73 5.10
C ARG A 93 0.53 7.66 6.46
N LYS A 94 -0.71 7.16 6.51
CA LYS A 94 -1.53 7.02 7.73
C LYS A 94 -1.41 5.64 8.38
N VAL A 95 -0.41 4.84 8.01
CA VAL A 95 -0.24 3.47 8.51
C VAL A 95 -0.05 3.42 10.03
N PHE A 96 0.57 4.41 10.69
CA PHE A 96 0.75 4.44 12.16
C PHE A 96 -0.04 5.55 12.85
N VAL A 97 -1.37 5.51 12.75
CA VAL A 97 -2.26 6.52 13.38
C VAL A 97 -2.69 6.17 14.81
N ASN A 98 -2.62 4.90 15.21
CA ASN A 98 -3.27 4.45 16.44
C ASN A 98 -2.34 4.62 17.65
N LYS A 99 -2.43 5.78 18.31
CA LYS A 99 -1.63 6.12 19.49
C LYS A 99 -2.09 5.36 20.73
N CYS A 100 -1.12 4.90 21.52
CA CYS A 100 -1.35 4.28 22.82
C CYS A 100 -1.81 5.31 23.87
N SER A 101 -2.81 4.95 24.66
CA SER A 101 -3.38 5.79 25.73
C SER A 101 -2.63 5.68 27.07
N MET A 102 -1.62 4.80 27.16
CA MET A 102 -0.84 4.61 28.39
C MET A 102 0.07 5.78 28.74
N LYS A 103 0.14 6.09 30.04
CA LYS A 103 1.11 7.05 30.58
C LYS A 103 2.53 6.55 30.25
N LYS A 104 3.38 7.44 29.73
CA LYS A 104 4.76 7.17 29.29
C LYS A 104 4.92 6.26 28.04
N CYS A 105 3.85 5.87 27.35
CA CYS A 105 3.96 5.17 26.07
C CYS A 105 3.79 6.12 24.87
N ARG A 106 4.76 6.14 23.95
CA ARG A 106 4.68 6.88 22.68
C ARG A 106 4.43 5.99 21.46
N GLY A 107 4.11 4.71 21.69
CA GLY A 107 3.84 3.74 20.64
C GLY A 107 2.65 4.14 19.77
N LYS A 108 2.82 4.03 18.46
CA LYS A 108 1.76 4.13 17.45
C LYS A 108 1.72 2.81 16.73
N GLU A 109 0.56 2.17 16.70
CA GLU A 109 0.37 0.90 16.03
C GLU A 109 -0.38 1.07 14.70
N MET A 110 -0.25 0.07 13.84
CA MET A 110 -1.00 0.04 12.58
C MET A 110 -2.46 -0.34 12.78
N ILE A 111 -2.72 -1.16 13.79
CA ILE A 111 -4.05 -1.67 14.12
C ILE A 111 -4.54 -0.98 15.40
N ARG A 112 -5.84 -0.71 15.49
CA ARG A 112 -6.47 -0.27 16.74
C ARG A 112 -6.60 -1.46 17.67
N VAL A 113 -5.97 -1.38 18.84
CA VAL A 113 -6.06 -2.43 19.87
C VAL A 113 -6.83 -1.85 21.04
N LEU A 114 -8.13 -2.12 21.07
CA LEU A 114 -9.03 -1.64 22.12
C LEU A 114 -9.02 -2.61 23.31
N CYS A 115 -8.90 -2.08 24.52
CA CYS A 115 -9.11 -2.86 25.73
C CYS A 115 -10.60 -3.24 25.86
N THR A 116 -10.89 -4.49 26.21
CA THR A 116 -12.26 -5.01 26.40
C THR A 116 -12.96 -4.38 27.61
N GLU A 117 -12.20 -3.94 28.61
CA GLU A 117 -12.72 -3.39 29.86
C GLU A 117 -12.89 -1.88 29.77
N CYS A 118 -11.82 -1.12 29.50
CA CYS A 118 -11.86 0.35 29.49
C CYS A 118 -12.10 0.99 28.11
N LYS A 119 -12.14 0.20 27.03
CA LYS A 119 -12.35 0.66 25.64
C LYS A 119 -11.37 1.71 25.11
N GLN A 120 -10.24 1.90 25.79
CA GLN A 120 -9.16 2.78 25.32
C GLN A 120 -8.22 2.02 24.37
N ASN A 121 -7.57 2.77 23.48
CA ASN A 121 -6.62 2.22 22.50
C ASN A 121 -5.22 2.13 23.09
N PHE A 122 -4.59 0.97 22.96
CA PHE A 122 -3.24 0.71 23.46
C PHE A 122 -2.35 0.14 22.35
N CYS A 123 -1.03 0.14 22.57
CA CYS A 123 -0.12 -0.55 21.65
C CYS A 123 -0.10 -2.06 21.93
N LEU A 124 0.54 -2.87 21.08
CA LEU A 124 0.62 -4.32 21.27
C LEU A 124 1.29 -4.69 22.60
N LYS A 125 2.22 -3.87 23.08
CA LYS A 125 2.90 -4.02 24.38
C LYS A 125 2.01 -3.71 25.59
N HIS A 126 0.94 -2.94 25.41
CA HIS A 126 0.04 -2.53 26.49
C HIS A 126 -1.40 -3.03 26.26
N ARG A 127 -1.55 -4.10 25.47
CA ARG A 127 -2.86 -4.66 25.12
C ARG A 127 -3.58 -5.27 26.33
N HIS A 128 -2.85 -5.89 27.24
CA HIS A 128 -3.44 -6.57 28.38
C HIS A 128 -3.75 -5.59 29.53
N PRO A 129 -4.82 -5.83 30.31
CA PRO A 129 -5.20 -4.96 31.44
C PRO A 129 -4.10 -4.71 32.47
N ALA A 130 -3.22 -5.69 32.68
CA ALA A 130 -2.08 -5.59 33.59
C ALA A 130 -1.01 -4.59 33.11
N ASP A 131 -0.84 -4.46 31.80
CA ASP A 131 0.18 -3.60 31.19
C ASP A 131 -0.28 -2.14 31.10
N HIS A 132 -1.56 -1.84 31.34
CA HIS A 132 -2.09 -0.49 31.16
C HIS A 132 -2.87 0.15 32.31
N GLU A 133 -2.66 -0.29 33.56
CA GLU A 133 -3.40 0.22 34.74
C GLU A 133 -4.91 0.37 34.40
N CYS A 134 -5.52 -0.72 33.93
CA CYS A 134 -6.85 -0.67 33.35
C CYS A 134 -7.86 -0.11 34.35
N LYS A 135 -8.58 0.95 33.95
CA LYS A 135 -9.61 1.56 34.79
C LYS A 135 -10.94 0.78 34.82
N GLY A 136 -10.98 -0.44 34.28
CA GLY A 136 -12.19 -1.25 34.18
C GLY A 136 -13.26 -0.64 33.27
N LYS A 137 -14.44 -1.28 33.22
CA LYS A 137 -15.61 -0.70 32.55
C LYS A 137 -15.94 0.63 33.23
N PRO A 138 -16.24 1.72 32.48
CA PRO A 138 -16.93 2.83 33.09
C PRO A 138 -18.26 2.26 33.57
N VAL A 139 -18.36 1.99 34.88
CA VAL A 139 -19.64 1.89 35.55
C VAL A 139 -20.29 3.20 35.17
N GLN A 140 -21.33 3.15 34.34
CA GLN A 140 -22.13 4.33 34.14
C GLN A 140 -22.46 4.79 35.55
N ALA A 141 -22.00 5.98 35.90
CA ALA A 141 -22.60 6.74 36.96
C ALA A 141 -24.03 7.02 36.48
N SER A 142 -24.88 6.00 36.51
CA SER A 142 -26.27 6.20 36.80
C SER A 142 -26.23 6.89 38.16
N SER A 143 -26.70 8.11 38.17
CA SER A 143 -27.16 8.83 39.34
C SER A 143 -28.24 8.02 40.05
N SER A 144 -27.86 6.92 40.66
CA SER A 144 -28.68 6.00 41.46
C SER A 144 -27.94 5.66 42.74
N SER A 145 -27.21 6.65 43.28
CA SER A 145 -26.92 6.69 44.70
C SER A 145 -28.21 7.12 45.40
N GLN A 146 -28.67 6.28 46.31
CA GLN A 146 -29.79 6.47 47.24
C GLN A 146 -31.19 6.31 46.63
N TYR A 147 -31.80 5.13 46.77
CA TYR A 147 -33.23 4.90 47.07
C TYR A 147 -33.51 3.39 46.95
N PHE A 148 -33.10 2.60 47.95
CA PHE A 148 -33.73 1.30 48.16
C PHE A 148 -35.17 1.58 48.59
N SER A 149 -36.13 1.27 47.72
CA SER A 149 -37.54 1.47 48.05
C SER A 149 -37.91 0.54 49.21
N LYS A 150 -38.70 1.00 50.19
CA LYS A 150 -39.25 0.19 51.30
C LYS A 150 -39.95 -1.10 50.83
N ALA A 151 -40.41 -1.10 49.57
CA ALA A 151 -40.94 -2.27 48.87
C ALA A 151 -39.90 -3.36 48.55
N ALA A 152 -38.65 -2.98 48.26
CA ALA A 152 -37.56 -3.91 47.94
C ALA A 152 -37.13 -4.71 49.17
N GLU A 153 -37.08 -4.07 50.34
CA GLU A 153 -36.80 -4.74 51.62
C GLU A 153 -37.93 -5.71 52.00
N ALA A 154 -39.19 -5.34 51.77
CA ALA A 154 -40.35 -6.20 51.99
C ALA A 154 -40.42 -7.40 51.01
N ALA A 155 -39.77 -7.34 49.85
CA ALA A 155 -39.70 -8.46 48.91
C ALA A 155 -38.67 -9.51 49.35
N ILE A 156 -37.53 -9.07 49.89
CA ILE A 156 -36.48 -9.96 50.41
C ILE A 156 -37.00 -10.70 51.66
N ALA A 157 -37.74 -10.02 52.53
CA ALA A 157 -38.37 -10.63 53.71
C ALA A 157 -39.44 -11.70 53.37
N ARG A 158 -40.04 -11.64 52.18
CA ARG A 158 -41.01 -12.66 51.72
C ARG A 158 -40.34 -13.89 51.11
N MET A 159 -39.09 -13.75 50.67
CA MET A 159 -38.35 -14.82 50.00
C MET A 159 -37.73 -15.81 50.99
N THR A 160 -37.50 -15.41 52.24
CA THR A 160 -36.95 -16.28 53.30
C THR A 160 -38.00 -17.17 53.98
N ASN A 161 -39.30 -16.98 53.71
CA ASN A 161 -40.39 -17.74 54.34
C ASN A 161 -41.08 -18.76 53.40
N LYS A 162 -40.46 -19.13 52.28
CA LYS A 162 -40.94 -20.20 51.37
C LYS A 162 -39.95 -21.36 51.29
N LEU A 163 -39.59 -21.91 52.45
CA LEU A 163 -39.11 -23.29 52.58
C LEU A 163 -40.28 -24.12 53.13
N SER A 164 -41.23 -24.42 52.26
CA SER A 164 -42.15 -25.57 52.39
C SER A 164 -43.05 -25.67 51.16
N ILE A 165 -43.09 -26.88 50.61
CA ILE A 165 -43.98 -27.43 49.55
C ILE A 165 -43.40 -27.47 48.13
N SER A 166 -43.32 -28.72 47.67
CA SER A 166 -42.61 -29.27 46.53
C SER A 166 -43.34 -29.10 45.19
N SER A 167 -42.51 -29.15 44.13
CA SER A 167 -42.74 -29.77 42.81
C SER A 167 -43.99 -29.41 42.00
N THR A 168 -43.79 -28.74 40.86
CA THR A 168 -44.25 -29.26 39.55
C THR A 168 -43.61 -28.51 38.38
N SER A 169 -43.40 -29.27 37.31
CA SER A 169 -42.57 -29.00 36.13
C SER A 169 -43.32 -28.22 35.05
N CYS A 170 -42.63 -27.41 34.24
CA CYS A 170 -42.97 -27.26 32.83
C CYS A 170 -41.74 -26.92 31.97
N ARG A 171 -41.53 -27.79 30.99
CA ARG A 171 -40.55 -27.74 29.91
C ARG A 171 -40.86 -26.59 28.94
N GLY A 172 -39.82 -26.06 28.29
CA GLY A 172 -39.91 -25.24 27.09
C GLY A 172 -38.71 -25.52 26.19
N GLU A 173 -38.92 -26.34 25.17
CA GLU A 173 -37.98 -26.63 24.08
C GLU A 173 -37.89 -25.42 23.12
N ALA A 174 -36.68 -25.08 22.69
CA ALA A 174 -36.45 -24.18 21.57
C ALA A 174 -35.61 -24.91 20.50
N ASN A 175 -36.29 -25.25 19.41
CA ASN A 175 -35.72 -25.79 18.17
C ASN A 175 -35.11 -24.63 17.36
N ALA A 176 -33.82 -24.70 17.05
CA ALA A 176 -33.15 -23.77 16.14
C ALA A 176 -32.31 -24.55 15.11
N LYS A 177 -32.67 -24.35 13.85
CA LYS A 177 -31.94 -24.76 12.64
C LYS A 177 -30.68 -23.90 12.43
N SER A 178 -29.57 -24.51 12.03
CA SER A 178 -28.47 -23.96 11.22
C SER A 178 -27.37 -25.04 11.18
N GLY A 179 -26.75 -25.44 10.07
CA GLY A 179 -26.32 -24.68 8.90
C GLY A 179 -24.79 -24.83 8.80
N ASN A 180 -24.33 -25.66 7.86
CA ASN A 180 -22.97 -25.80 7.29
C ASN A 180 -21.73 -25.84 8.24
N GLY A 181 -21.23 -27.05 8.51
CA GLY A 181 -19.81 -27.31 8.82
C GLY A 181 -19.10 -27.82 7.56
N MET A 182 -18.23 -27.03 6.92
CA MET A 182 -16.79 -26.86 7.19
C MET A 182 -15.92 -28.00 6.65
N ASP A 183 -15.69 -27.93 5.34
CA ASP A 183 -14.77 -28.75 4.53
C ASP A 183 -13.29 -28.28 4.71
N LYS A 184 -12.79 -28.32 5.94
CA LYS A 184 -11.41 -27.86 6.26
C LYS A 184 -10.32 -28.79 5.73
N ASN A 185 -10.67 -30.04 5.47
CA ASN A 185 -9.72 -31.06 5.02
C ASN A 185 -9.31 -30.82 3.56
N ARG A 186 -10.28 -30.43 2.71
CA ARG A 186 -10.04 -30.17 1.29
C ARG A 186 -9.17 -28.93 1.06
N GLN A 187 -9.35 -27.91 1.88
CA GLN A 187 -8.59 -26.66 1.77
C GLN A 187 -7.11 -26.85 2.17
N MET A 188 -6.80 -27.78 3.07
CA MET A 188 -5.43 -28.09 3.47
C MET A 188 -4.67 -28.89 2.40
N GLU A 189 -5.38 -29.76 1.66
CA GLU A 189 -4.81 -30.56 0.57
C GLU A 189 -4.48 -29.71 -0.66
N GLU A 190 -5.35 -28.73 -0.99
CA GLU A 190 -5.12 -27.76 -2.06
C GLU A 190 -3.91 -26.86 -1.77
N ASP A 191 -3.77 -26.38 -0.52
CA ASP A 191 -2.65 -25.54 -0.10
C ASP A 191 -1.30 -26.30 -0.14
N GLU A 192 -1.29 -27.58 0.22
CA GLU A 192 -0.08 -28.42 0.16
C GLU A 192 0.34 -28.73 -1.29
N ALA A 193 -0.62 -28.94 -2.18
CA ALA A 193 -0.36 -29.11 -3.61
C ALA A 193 0.25 -27.84 -4.23
N LEU A 194 -0.25 -26.66 -3.87
CA LEU A 194 0.28 -25.39 -4.34
C LEU A 194 1.70 -25.11 -3.84
N ALA A 195 1.97 -25.40 -2.56
CA ALA A 195 3.31 -25.25 -1.98
C ALA A 195 4.36 -26.14 -2.69
N ARG A 196 4.00 -27.38 -3.03
CA ARG A 196 4.86 -28.28 -3.81
C ARG A 196 5.13 -27.76 -5.23
N ALA A 197 4.13 -27.21 -5.90
CA ALA A 197 4.29 -26.67 -7.25
C ALA A 197 5.26 -25.48 -7.29
N ILE A 198 5.17 -24.56 -6.31
CA ILE A 198 6.07 -23.41 -6.21
C ILE A 198 7.51 -23.87 -5.97
N ALA A 199 7.72 -24.84 -5.08
CA ALA A 199 9.06 -25.37 -4.79
C ALA A 199 9.70 -26.04 -6.01
N LEU A 200 8.92 -26.74 -6.84
CA LEU A 200 9.41 -27.33 -8.10
C LEU A 200 9.79 -26.26 -9.11
N SER A 201 8.96 -25.22 -9.29
CA SER A 201 9.29 -24.10 -10.18
C SER A 201 10.53 -23.31 -9.73
N GLU A 202 10.73 -23.14 -8.42
CA GLU A 202 11.95 -22.52 -7.88
C GLU A 202 13.20 -23.38 -8.12
N GLN A 203 13.08 -24.72 -8.00
CA GLN A 203 14.16 -25.64 -8.31
C GLN A 203 14.48 -25.66 -9.81
N GLU A 204 13.47 -25.65 -10.68
CA GLU A 204 13.65 -25.56 -12.14
C GLU A 204 14.35 -24.26 -12.55
N TYR A 205 13.99 -23.13 -11.92
CA TYR A 205 14.66 -21.85 -12.13
C TYR A 205 16.14 -21.90 -11.70
N SER A 206 16.44 -22.58 -10.59
CA SER A 206 17.81 -22.73 -10.09
C SER A 206 18.69 -23.64 -10.95
N GLN A 207 18.09 -24.61 -11.66
CA GLN A 207 18.81 -25.56 -12.52
C GLN A 207 18.97 -25.08 -13.97
N GLY A 208 18.51 -23.88 -14.31
CA GLY A 208 18.85 -23.20 -15.58
C GLY A 208 18.31 -23.86 -16.85
N ASN A 209 17.29 -24.73 -16.76
CA ASN A 209 16.75 -25.40 -17.94
C ASN A 209 15.68 -24.53 -18.62
N HIS A 210 16.13 -23.61 -19.48
CA HIS A 210 15.24 -22.81 -20.34
C HIS A 210 14.60 -23.72 -21.42
N PRO A 211 13.26 -23.90 -21.46
CA PRO A 211 12.63 -24.46 -22.64
C PRO A 211 12.74 -23.40 -23.76
N THR A 212 13.46 -23.74 -24.83
CA THR A 212 13.46 -22.95 -26.06
C THR A 212 12.07 -23.02 -26.67
N ARG A 213 11.25 -21.99 -26.40
CA ARG A 213 9.94 -21.82 -27.00
C ARG A 213 10.12 -21.47 -28.48
N ASN A 214 10.28 -22.50 -29.30
CA ASN A 214 10.08 -22.41 -30.73
C ASN A 214 8.56 -22.43 -30.98
N GLY A 215 7.96 -21.25 -31.16
CA GLY A 215 6.51 -21.08 -31.23
C GLY A 215 6.14 -19.95 -32.16
N ASN A 216 6.11 -20.29 -33.45
CA ASN A 216 5.63 -19.50 -34.58
C ASN A 216 4.22 -18.95 -34.31
N CYS A 217 4.07 -17.65 -34.06
CA CYS A 217 2.79 -16.97 -34.01
C CYS A 217 2.50 -16.34 -35.38
N THR A 218 1.83 -17.08 -36.26
CA THR A 218 1.15 -16.49 -37.42
C THR A 218 -0.21 -15.99 -36.99
N VAL A 219 -0.40 -14.68 -36.98
CA VAL A 219 -1.71 -14.04 -36.85
C VAL A 219 -2.35 -14.00 -38.24
N SER A 220 -3.53 -14.61 -38.37
CA SER A 220 -4.46 -14.42 -39.50
C SER A 220 -5.58 -13.47 -39.08
#